data_AF-A0A626YR76-F1
#
_entry.id   AF-A0A626YR76-F1
#
_cell.length_a   1.000
_cell.length_b   1.000
_cell.length_c   1.000
_cell.angle_alpha   90.00
_cell.angle_beta   90.00
_cell.angle_gamma   90.00
#
_symmetry.space_group_name_H-M   'P 1'
#
loop_
_entity.id
_entity.type
_entity.pdbx_description
1 polymer ?
#
loop_
_entity_poly.entity_id
_entity_poly.type
_entity_poly.pdbx_seq_one_letter_code
_entity_poly.pdbx_strand_id
1 'polypeptide(L)'
;MSLIYNILDQGYYVGAVINNPILFKYFQPFLIWGILPYSSTESQVHREFISALNLPVGFECQSLGKTQLAINGIISASSPHNFIGVDYNGRISQIISKGNPHCYLVIKDYNTSTEVNYNTGIQYFDGSSRIIDVAI
;
A
#
# COMPACT_ATOMS: atom_id res chain seq x y z
N MET A 1 25.97 14.55 -0.46
CA MET A 1 24.51 14.59 -0.29
C MET A 1 23.93 13.24 -0.69
N SER A 2 22.97 12.71 0.07
CA SER A 2 22.35 11.40 -0.21
C SER A 2 21.52 11.46 -1.51
N LEU A 3 21.37 10.32 -2.21
CA LEU A 3 20.67 10.22 -3.50
C LEU A 3 19.28 10.86 -3.48
N ILE A 4 18.48 10.55 -2.45
CA ILE A 4 17.11 11.08 -2.31
C ILE A 4 17.10 12.60 -2.22
N TYR A 5 18.06 13.20 -1.52
CA TYR A 5 18.14 14.65 -1.40
C TYR A 5 18.40 15.32 -2.75
N ASN A 6 19.32 14.76 -3.56
CA ASN A 6 19.61 15.30 -4.89
C ASN A 6 18.38 15.24 -5.82
N ILE A 7 17.56 14.19 -5.72
CA ILE A 7 16.34 14.05 -6.51
C ILE A 7 15.30 15.11 -6.09
N LEU A 8 15.14 15.32 -4.78
CA LEU A 8 14.24 16.33 -4.25
C LEU A 8 14.69 17.76 -4.59
N ASP A 9 15.99 18.05 -4.55
CA ASP A 9 16.56 19.36 -4.89
C ASP A 9 16.36 19.71 -6.38
N GLN A 10 16.27 18.70 -7.24
CA GLN A 10 15.88 18.85 -8.65
C GLN A 10 14.37 19.05 -8.86
N GLY A 11 13.56 19.00 -7.80
CA GLY A 11 12.10 19.19 -7.86
C GLY A 11 11.31 17.94 -8.23
N TYR A 12 11.92 16.75 -8.21
CA TYR A 12 11.23 15.49 -8.46
C TYR A 12 10.73 14.85 -7.17
N TYR A 13 9.58 14.20 -7.25
CA TYR A 13 9.02 13.45 -6.12
C TYR A 13 9.51 12.00 -6.10
N VAL A 14 9.59 11.42 -4.90
CA VAL A 14 10.08 10.05 -4.69
C VAL A 14 8.98 9.19 -4.06
N GLY A 15 8.81 7.99 -4.60
CA GLY A 15 8.04 6.91 -3.98
C GLY A 15 8.94 5.72 -3.70
N ALA A 16 8.52 4.81 -2.82
CA ALA A 16 9.32 3.63 -2.49
C ALA A 16 8.46 2.38 -2.22
N VAL A 17 9.10 1.23 -2.29
CA VAL A 17 8.50 -0.06 -1.97
C VAL A 17 8.70 -0.38 -0.48
N ILE A 18 7.63 -0.80 0.19
CA ILE A 18 7.61 -1.12 1.62
C ILE A 18 8.04 -2.58 1.83
N ASN A 19 9.32 -2.88 1.64
CA ASN A 19 9.87 -4.22 1.90
C ASN A 19 10.18 -4.46 3.38
N ASN A 20 10.49 -3.39 4.12
CA ASN A 20 10.80 -3.44 5.54
C ASN A 20 10.18 -2.20 6.22
N PRO A 21 9.18 -2.40 7.09
CA PRO A 21 8.51 -1.33 7.82
C PRO A 21 9.45 -0.39 8.58
N ILE A 22 10.45 -0.95 9.27
CA ILE A 22 11.37 -0.17 10.10
C ILE A 22 12.26 0.69 9.21
N LEU A 23 12.84 0.13 8.16
CA LEU A 23 13.68 0.89 7.23
C LEU A 23 12.88 1.95 6.49
N PHE A 24 11.65 1.65 6.07
CA PHE A 24 10.80 2.61 5.37
C PHE A 24 10.54 3.86 6.21
N LYS A 25 10.38 3.72 7.53
CA LYS A 25 10.16 4.85 8.44
C LYS A 25 11.29 5.90 8.41
N TYR A 26 12.54 5.50 8.19
CA TYR A 26 13.67 6.43 8.08
C TYR A 26 13.61 7.31 6.83
N PHE A 27 12.97 6.82 5.77
CA PHE A 27 12.85 7.53 4.50
C PHE A 27 11.49 8.22 4.34
N GLN A 28 10.48 7.83 5.13
CA GLN A 28 9.10 8.29 5.04
C GLN A 28 8.93 9.83 4.90
N PRO A 29 9.68 10.70 5.61
CA PRO A 29 9.57 12.15 5.42
C PRO A 29 9.90 12.66 4.02
N PHE A 30 10.59 11.86 3.21
CA PHE A 30 11.01 12.20 1.85
C PHE A 30 10.14 11.55 0.77
N LEU A 31 9.14 10.75 1.15
CA LEU A 31 8.35 9.95 0.23
C LEU A 31 6.94 10.51 0.11
N ILE A 32 6.42 10.54 -1.12
CA ILE A 32 5.04 10.99 -1.40
C ILE A 32 4.03 9.85 -1.55
N TRP A 33 4.49 8.62 -1.80
CA TRP A 33 3.65 7.43 -1.89
C TRP A 33 4.49 6.16 -1.61
N GLY A 34 3.81 5.07 -1.27
CA GLY A 34 4.40 3.75 -1.07
C GLY A 34 3.70 2.64 -1.84
N ILE A 35 4.40 1.55 -2.15
CA ILE A 35 3.78 0.31 -2.64
C ILE A 35 4.16 -0.84 -1.72
N LEU A 36 3.17 -1.62 -1.28
CA LEU A 36 3.35 -2.92 -0.65
C LEU A 36 3.31 -4.00 -1.75
N PRO A 37 4.41 -4.77 -1.95
CA PRO A 37 4.45 -5.85 -2.93
C PRO A 37 3.46 -6.95 -2.61
N TYR A 38 3.00 -7.65 -3.65
CA TYR A 38 2.02 -8.74 -3.51
C TYR A 38 2.48 -9.81 -2.51
N SER A 39 3.77 -10.13 -2.48
CA SER A 39 4.38 -11.13 -1.59
C SER A 39 4.33 -10.77 -0.10
N SER A 40 4.04 -9.51 0.23
CA SER A 40 3.94 -9.01 1.61
C SER A 40 2.53 -8.54 1.97
N THR A 41 1.55 -8.66 1.07
CA THR A 41 0.16 -8.22 1.31
C THR A 41 -0.54 -8.95 2.45
N GLU A 42 -0.16 -10.19 2.74
CA GLU A 42 -0.65 -10.99 3.87
C GLU A 42 0.02 -10.65 5.20
N SER A 43 1.12 -9.89 5.18
CA SER A 43 1.88 -9.59 6.38
C SER A 43 1.13 -8.61 7.27
N GLN A 44 0.69 -9.11 8.43
CA GLN A 44 0.04 -8.29 9.45
C GLN A 44 0.92 -7.12 9.91
N VAL A 45 2.23 -7.35 10.08
CA VAL A 45 3.19 -6.30 10.46
C VAL A 45 3.23 -5.17 9.43
N HIS A 46 3.10 -5.48 8.13
CA HIS A 46 3.02 -4.45 7.10
C HIS A 46 1.70 -3.69 7.15
N ARG A 47 0.57 -4.37 7.37
CA ARG A 47 -0.75 -3.73 7.48
C ARG A 47 -0.82 -2.79 8.67
N GLU A 48 -0.35 -3.23 9.83
CA GLU A 48 -0.19 -2.43 11.05
C GLU A 48 0.68 -1.21 10.80
N PHE A 49 1.86 -1.40 10.21
CA PHE A 49 2.75 -0.28 9.87
C PHE A 49 2.10 0.72 8.93
N ILE A 50 1.50 0.25 7.83
CA ILE A 50 0.84 1.09 6.82
C ILE A 50 -0.32 1.88 7.42
N SER A 51 -1.06 1.29 8.37
CA SER A 51 -2.15 1.97 9.08
C SER A 51 -1.70 3.20 9.87
N ALA A 52 -0.42 3.29 10.23
CA ALA A 52 0.18 4.42 10.94
C ALA A 52 0.87 5.43 10.00
N LEU A 53 0.90 5.18 8.69
CA LEU A 53 1.51 6.10 7.73
C LEU A 53 0.55 7.23 7.36
N ASN A 54 1.11 8.42 7.14
CA ASN A 54 0.41 9.57 6.60
C ASN A 54 0.78 9.83 5.14
N LEU A 55 0.73 8.78 4.32
CA LEU A 55 0.93 8.86 2.86
C LEU A 55 0.10 7.78 2.14
N PRO A 56 -0.23 7.98 0.85
CA PRO A 56 -0.92 6.99 0.04
C PRO A 56 -0.10 5.71 -0.13
N VAL A 57 -0.75 4.55 0.02
CA VAL A 57 -0.09 3.24 -0.14
C VAL A 57 -0.87 2.33 -1.07
N GLY A 58 -0.22 1.88 -2.14
CA GLY A 58 -0.75 0.88 -3.06
C GLY A 58 -0.46 -0.54 -2.58
N PHE A 59 -1.47 -1.41 -2.57
CA PHE A 59 -1.31 -2.85 -2.33
C PHE A 59 -1.31 -3.58 -3.68
N GLU A 60 -0.16 -4.15 -4.05
CA GLU A 60 -0.01 -4.88 -5.31
C GLU A 60 -0.74 -6.23 -5.24
N CYS A 61 -1.57 -6.54 -6.24
CA CYS A 61 -2.15 -7.87 -6.39
C CYS A 61 -1.23 -8.78 -7.23
N GLN A 62 -1.28 -10.09 -7.00
CA GLN A 62 -0.50 -11.06 -7.78
C GLN A 62 -0.91 -11.08 -9.27
N SER A 63 -2.20 -10.91 -9.55
CA SER A 63 -2.80 -10.81 -10.89
C SER A 63 -4.23 -10.30 -10.78
N LEU A 64 -4.85 -9.92 -11.91
CA LEU A 64 -6.24 -9.42 -11.95
C LEU A 64 -7.25 -10.37 -11.26
N GLY A 65 -7.05 -11.69 -11.36
CA GLY A 65 -7.90 -12.71 -10.72
C GLY A 65 -7.59 -12.98 -9.25
N LYS A 66 -6.59 -12.31 -8.66
CA LYS A 66 -6.09 -12.55 -7.29
C LYS A 66 -5.96 -11.25 -6.50
N THR A 67 -7.00 -10.44 -6.51
CA THR A 67 -7.07 -9.14 -5.83
C THR A 67 -7.45 -9.23 -4.35
N GLN A 68 -8.09 -10.33 -3.94
CA GLN A 68 -8.65 -10.46 -2.58
C GLN A 68 -7.62 -10.24 -1.46
N LEU A 69 -6.39 -10.72 -1.62
CA LEU A 69 -5.33 -10.53 -0.62
C LEU A 69 -4.94 -9.05 -0.47
N ALA A 70 -4.86 -8.34 -1.59
CA ALA A 70 -4.58 -6.91 -1.60
C ALA A 70 -5.76 -6.12 -1.01
N ILE A 71 -7.01 -6.47 -1.36
CA ILE A 71 -8.22 -5.85 -0.79
C ILE A 71 -8.29 -6.06 0.73
N ASN A 72 -8.04 -7.28 1.21
CA ASN A 72 -7.99 -7.56 2.65
C ASN A 72 -6.89 -6.74 3.35
N GLY A 73 -5.74 -6.58 2.70
CA GLY A 73 -4.67 -5.71 3.17
C GLY A 73 -5.08 -4.24 3.27
N ILE A 74 -5.76 -3.72 2.25
CA ILE A 74 -6.31 -2.36 2.22
C ILE A 74 -7.30 -2.16 3.35
N ILE A 75 -8.31 -3.02 3.49
CA ILE A 75 -9.33 -2.90 4.55
C ILE A 75 -8.67 -2.91 5.94
N SER A 76 -7.71 -3.82 6.14
CA SER A 76 -6.98 -3.92 7.39
C SER A 76 -6.18 -2.65 7.66
N ALA A 77 -5.35 -2.18 6.72
CA ALA A 77 -4.52 -0.99 6.91
C ALA A 77 -5.33 0.31 7.01
N SER A 78 -6.52 0.37 6.42
CA SER A 78 -7.46 1.48 6.57
C SER A 78 -8.14 1.54 7.95
N SER A 79 -8.00 0.51 8.77
CA SER A 79 -8.59 0.44 10.11
C SER A 79 -7.56 0.80 11.21
N PRO A 80 -8.00 1.25 12.39
CA PRO A 80 -7.11 1.43 13.55
C PRO A 80 -6.44 0.13 13.99
N HIS A 81 -5.15 0.19 14.34
CA HIS A 81 -4.38 -0.91 14.94
C HIS A 81 -3.71 -0.49 16.23
N ASN A 82 -3.38 -1.48 17.05
CA ASN A 82 -2.54 -1.34 18.23
C ASN A 82 -1.43 -2.38 18.18
N PHE A 83 -0.18 -1.94 18.03
CA PHE A 83 0.95 -2.83 17.75
C PHE A 83 2.26 -2.31 18.37
N ILE A 84 3.26 -3.18 18.47
CA ILE A 84 4.59 -2.80 18.95
C ILE A 84 5.44 -2.34 17.76
N GLY A 85 6.01 -1.14 17.87
CA GLY A 85 6.88 -0.56 16.86
C GLY A 85 8.01 0.24 17.48
N VAL A 86 8.58 1.14 16.68
CA VAL A 86 9.66 2.04 17.11
C VAL A 86 9.14 3.47 17.03
N ASP A 87 9.34 4.29 18.07
CA ASP A 87 8.96 5.70 18.08
C ASP A 87 9.92 6.58 17.25
N TYR A 88 9.74 7.90 17.25
CA TYR A 88 10.62 8.83 16.53
C TYR A 88 12.04 8.93 17.13
N ASN A 89 12.24 8.47 18.37
CA ASN A 89 13.52 8.47 19.07
C ASN A 89 14.26 7.13 18.96
N GLY A 90 13.73 6.18 18.18
CA GLY A 90 14.33 4.85 18.04
C GLY A 90 14.03 3.89 19.18
N ARG A 91 13.07 4.19 20.06
CA ARG A 91 12.69 3.35 21.20
C ARG A 91 11.55 2.42 20.86
N ILE A 92 11.57 1.21 21.40
CA ILE A 92 10.43 0.29 21.31
C ILE A 92 9.24 0.93 22.03
N SER A 93 8.08 0.95 21.38
CA SER A 93 6.88 1.62 21.90
C SER A 93 5.62 0.98 21.35
N GLN A 94 4.54 1.09 22.12
CA GLN A 94 3.20 0.79 21.65
C GLN A 94 2.75 1.91 20.69
N ILE A 95 2.31 1.52 19.49
CA ILE A 95 1.80 2.42 18.46
C ILE A 95 0.30 2.16 18.33
N ILE A 96 -0.47 3.25 18.42
CA ILE A 96 -1.91 3.24 18.16
C ILE A 96 -2.14 4.06 16.90
N SER A 97 -2.56 3.40 15.84
CA SER A 97 -2.85 4.04 14.56
C SER A 97 -4.33 4.38 14.44
N LYS A 98 -4.66 5.32 13.55
CA LYS A 98 -6.05 5.66 13.21
C LYS A 98 -6.56 4.93 11.97
N GLY A 99 -5.70 4.13 11.33
CA GLY A 99 -5.92 3.64 9.98
C GLY A 99 -5.44 4.63 8.92
N ASN A 100 -5.07 4.11 7.76
CA ASN A 100 -4.65 4.89 6.60
C ASN A 100 -5.76 4.90 5.54
N PRO A 101 -6.53 5.99 5.41
CA PRO A 101 -7.64 6.05 4.46
C PRO A 101 -7.17 6.18 3.00
N HIS A 102 -5.88 6.28 2.75
CA HIS A 102 -5.28 6.48 1.43
C HIS A 102 -4.67 5.19 0.85
N CYS A 103 -5.21 4.03 1.25
CA CYS A 103 -4.82 2.74 0.69
C CYS A 103 -5.59 2.45 -0.62
N TYR A 104 -4.90 1.96 -1.65
CA TYR A 104 -5.50 1.67 -2.96
C TYR A 104 -4.97 0.36 -3.57
N LEU A 105 -5.72 -0.22 -4.50
CA LEU A 105 -5.32 -1.44 -5.20
C LEU A 105 -4.35 -1.11 -6.34
N VAL A 106 -3.27 -1.88 -6.46
CA VAL A 106 -2.35 -1.82 -7.59
C VAL A 106 -2.47 -3.12 -8.37
N ILE A 107 -2.97 -3.01 -9.60
CA ILE A 107 -3.09 -4.15 -10.53
C ILE A 107 -1.93 -4.10 -11.51
N LYS A 108 -1.12 -5.16 -11.51
CA LYS A 108 -0.03 -5.34 -12.47
C LYS A 108 -0.35 -6.58 -13.29
N ASP A 109 -0.69 -6.38 -14.55
CA ASP A 109 -0.86 -7.47 -15.50
C ASP A 109 0.49 -7.76 -16.17
N TYR A 110 0.86 -9.04 -16.22
CA TYR A 110 2.09 -9.52 -16.83
C TYR A 110 1.84 -10.32 -18.13
N ASN A 111 0.57 -10.48 -18.55
CA ASN A 111 0.25 -11.21 -19.78
C ASN A 111 0.27 -10.30 -21.01
N THR A 112 1.45 -10.17 -21.62
CA THR A 112 1.67 -9.53 -22.93
C THR A 112 1.21 -10.39 -24.12
N SER A 113 -0.01 -10.92 -24.11
CA SER A 113 -0.59 -11.57 -25.29
C SER A 113 -2.08 -11.28 -25.53
N THR A 114 -2.69 -10.42 -24.75
CA THR A 114 -4.06 -9.96 -25.00
C THR A 114 -4.13 -8.50 -24.58
N GLU A 115 -4.81 -7.67 -25.36
CA GLU A 115 -5.04 -6.25 -25.09
C GLU A 115 -5.31 -6.03 -23.59
N VAL A 116 -4.48 -5.19 -22.95
CA VAL A 116 -4.72 -4.76 -21.56
C VAL A 116 -5.96 -3.89 -21.60
N ASN A 117 -7.10 -4.50 -21.32
CA ASN A 117 -8.37 -3.81 -21.36
C ASN A 117 -8.53 -2.97 -20.09
N TYR A 118 -8.20 -1.68 -20.18
CA TYR A 118 -8.44 -0.69 -19.13
C TYR A 118 -9.92 -0.31 -18.97
N ASN A 119 -10.86 -1.02 -19.59
CA ASN A 119 -12.28 -0.95 -19.22
C ASN A 119 -12.44 -1.57 -17.82
N THR A 120 -12.00 -0.81 -16.82
CA THR A 120 -12.28 -1.04 -15.42
C THR A 120 -13.75 -0.71 -15.21
N GLY A 121 -14.62 -1.67 -15.47
CA GLY A 121 -15.86 -1.73 -14.70
C GLY A 121 -15.46 -1.68 -13.24
N ILE A 122 -15.87 -0.63 -12.53
CA ILE A 122 -15.62 -0.51 -11.10
C ILE A 122 -16.34 -1.70 -10.46
N GLN A 123 -15.59 -2.70 -10.01
CA GLN A 123 -16.15 -3.88 -9.37
C GLN A 123 -16.55 -3.51 -7.93
N TYR A 124 -17.83 -3.22 -7.74
CA TYR A 124 -18.40 -3.03 -6.41
C TYR A 124 -18.67 -4.41 -5.78
N PHE A 125 -18.13 -4.62 -4.57
CA PHE A 125 -18.46 -5.78 -3.74
C PHE A 125 -19.68 -5.45 -2.88
N ASP A 126 -20.81 -6.12 -3.13
CA ASP A 126 -22.08 -5.91 -2.41
C ASP A 126 -22.19 -6.70 -1.09
N GLY A 127 -21.11 -7.37 -0.67
CA GLY A 127 -21.09 -8.23 0.53
C GLY A 127 -21.67 -9.64 0.33
N SER A 128 -22.08 -10.03 -0.89
CA SER A 128 -22.64 -11.36 -1.19
C SER A 128 -21.71 -12.28 -2.02
N SER A 129 -20.44 -11.92 -2.17
CA SER A 129 -19.44 -12.66 -2.98
C SER A 129 -19.68 -12.65 -4.49
N ARG A 130 -20.61 -11.83 -5.02
CA ARG A 130 -20.79 -11.63 -6.45
C ARG A 130 -20.14 -10.33 -6.91
N ILE A 131 -19.32 -10.43 -7.95
CA ILE A 131 -18.77 -9.29 -8.69
C ILE A 131 -19.86 -8.80 -9.65
N ILE A 132 -20.27 -7.53 -9.52
CA ILE A 132 -21.19 -6.89 -10.47
C ILE A 132 -20.33 -6.01 -11.39
N ASP A 133 -20.25 -6.38 -12.67
CA ASP A 133 -19.63 -5.54 -13.69
C ASP A 133 -20.58 -4.38 -14.02
N VAL A 134 -20.20 -3.15 -13.66
CA VAL A 134 -20.88 -1.93 -14.11
C VAL A 134 -20.13 -1.43 -15.33
N ALA A 135 -20.72 -1.60 -16.52
CA ALA A 135 -20.28 -0.93 -17.73
C ALA A 135 -20.64 0.56 -17.65
N ILE A 136 -19.69 1.43 -17.96
CA ILE A 136 -19.94 2.85 -18.30
C ILE A 136 -20.22 2.90 -19.80
#